data_AF-A0A0G4LP71-F1
#
_entry.id   AF-A0A0G4LP71-F1
#
_cell.length_a   1.000
_cell.length_b   1.000
_cell.length_c   1.000
_cell.angle_alpha   90.00
_cell.angle_beta   90.00
_cell.angle_gamma   90.00
#
_symmetry.space_group_name_H-M   'P 1'
#
loop_
_entity.id
_entity.type
_entity.pdbx_description
1 polymer ?
#
loop_
_entity_poly.entity_id
_entity_poly.type
_entity_poly.pdbx_seq_one_letter_code
_entity_poly.pdbx_strand_id
1 'polypeptide(L)'
;MARWLGHTGDFAKYAQRSTYWQNLWNPAQIDLPPASPPDLSGASPSQTPAAASKFVGFLQPRLANGTFLYQSPRVCSPTSEPHLCYYDTKESTYEGSPWLYTFYAPHDMATLADLMGGRAALAARLEYYHASGLAYLGNEQAFLTVFQFHHAARPGLSAKWARAYVPAQFNGTMAGIPGNDDGAMGAFAAFVMMGFFPVAGMDVYLLTAPFFREVRLRARKPGREAVIRKVAARGEDPMAEGMIYVQSIKLNGRKWTKSWITHDFFAEGGLLEVKVGREESAWGTKEEDLPPSWGFEEFKGGEGQAPDAEPSHSVGEHIG
;
A
#
# COMPACT_ATOMS: atom_id res chain seq x y z
N MET A 1 10.24 16.82 -6.14
CA MET A 1 10.35 17.83 -7.22
C MET A 1 11.05 19.11 -6.76
N ALA A 2 10.49 19.91 -5.82
CA ALA A 2 11.11 21.16 -5.35
C ALA A 2 12.58 21.03 -4.93
N ARG A 3 12.93 19.98 -4.16
CA ARG A 3 14.32 19.65 -3.79
C ARG A 3 15.23 19.46 -5.01
N TRP A 4 14.77 18.72 -6.02
CA TRP A 4 15.54 18.44 -7.24
C TRP A 4 15.76 19.70 -8.09
N LEU A 5 14.82 20.64 -8.06
CA LEU A 5 14.92 21.94 -8.73
C LEU A 5 15.69 23.01 -7.91
N GLY A 6 16.20 22.67 -6.73
CA GLY A 6 16.92 23.62 -5.87
C GLY A 6 16.02 24.62 -5.12
N HIS A 7 14.70 24.44 -5.11
CA HIS A 7 13.75 25.31 -4.40
C HIS A 7 13.61 24.88 -2.93
N THR A 8 14.58 25.24 -2.10
CA THR A 8 14.67 24.79 -0.69
C THR A 8 13.49 25.26 0.19
N GLY A 9 13.03 26.51 0.02
CA GLY A 9 11.89 27.04 0.78
C GLY A 9 10.57 26.32 0.44
N ASP A 10 10.31 26.05 -0.84
CA ASP A 10 9.16 25.28 -1.27
C ASP A 10 9.25 23.82 -0.79
N PHE A 11 10.45 23.24 -0.85
CA PHE A 11 10.68 21.91 -0.32
C PHE A 11 10.33 21.84 1.18
N ALA A 12 10.83 22.76 2.01
CA ALA A 12 10.50 22.79 3.44
C ALA A 12 8.99 22.95 3.69
N LYS A 13 8.34 23.88 2.97
CA LYS A 13 6.89 24.10 3.03
C LYS A 13 6.07 22.85 2.69
N TYR A 14 6.41 22.16 1.60
CA TYR A 14 5.66 20.98 1.18
C TYR A 14 6.01 19.73 1.99
N ALA A 15 7.25 19.60 2.47
CA ALA A 15 7.63 18.57 3.42
C ALA A 15 6.80 18.70 4.72
N GLN A 16 6.72 19.90 5.29
CA GLN A 16 5.87 20.16 6.46
C GLN A 16 4.39 19.86 6.18
N ARG A 17 3.85 20.30 5.04
CA ARG A 17 2.44 20.03 4.70
C ARG A 17 2.15 18.54 4.48
N SER A 18 3.15 17.76 4.08
CA SER A 18 2.98 16.33 3.88
C SER A 18 2.67 15.58 5.18
N THR A 19 2.96 16.15 6.36
CA THR A 19 2.63 15.54 7.66
C THR A 19 1.21 15.88 8.14
N TYR A 20 0.45 16.71 7.42
CA TYR A 20 -0.86 17.20 7.90
C TYR A 20 -1.91 16.11 8.09
N TRP A 21 -1.74 14.94 7.49
CA TRP A 21 -2.59 13.78 7.77
C TRP A 21 -2.61 13.43 9.27
N GLN A 22 -1.50 13.66 9.98
CA GLN A 22 -1.36 13.40 11.42
C GLN A 22 -2.31 14.30 12.24
N ASN A 23 -2.70 15.47 11.73
CA ASN A 23 -3.68 16.34 12.40
C ASN A 23 -5.09 15.71 12.47
N LEU A 24 -5.35 14.71 11.62
CA LEU A 24 -6.60 13.95 11.58
C LEU A 24 -6.50 12.66 12.40
N TRP A 25 -5.34 12.30 12.94
CA TRP A 25 -5.19 11.09 13.74
C TRP A 25 -5.83 11.28 15.12
N ASN A 26 -6.94 10.58 15.38
CA ASN A 26 -7.53 10.48 16.71
C ASN A 26 -7.09 9.17 17.38
N PRO A 27 -6.15 9.19 18.35
CA PRO A 27 -5.66 7.99 19.02
C PRO A 27 -6.70 7.30 19.90
N ALA A 28 -7.77 8.01 20.29
CA ALA A 28 -8.83 7.49 21.16
C ALA A 28 -9.99 6.86 20.39
N GLN A 29 -10.04 7.01 19.06
CA GLN A 29 -11.13 6.44 18.26
C GLN A 29 -11.07 4.92 18.31
N ILE A 30 -12.20 4.30 18.63
CA ILE A 30 -12.37 2.84 18.70
C ILE A 30 -13.28 2.35 17.58
N ASP A 31 -13.07 1.11 17.15
CA ASP A 31 -13.88 0.45 16.14
C ASP A 31 -15.08 -0.28 16.76
N LEU A 32 -16.21 0.41 16.83
CA LEU A 32 -17.49 -0.15 17.25
C LEU A 32 -18.35 -0.51 16.03
N PRO A 33 -19.19 -1.56 16.12
CA PRO A 33 -20.26 -1.76 15.15
C PRO A 33 -21.16 -0.51 15.09
N PRO A 34 -21.75 -0.21 13.93
CA PRO A 34 -22.78 0.82 13.83
C PRO A 34 -23.91 0.51 14.83
N ALA A 35 -24.49 1.53 15.45
CA ALA A 35 -25.78 1.35 16.10
C ALA A 35 -26.77 0.90 15.01
N SER A 36 -27.48 -0.22 15.23
CA SER A 36 -28.41 -0.77 14.23
C SER A 36 -29.27 0.34 13.61
N PRO A 37 -29.43 0.41 12.28
CA PRO A 37 -30.37 1.35 11.70
C PRO A 37 -31.79 1.04 12.20
N PRO A 38 -32.68 2.03 12.31
CA PRO A 38 -34.10 1.73 12.47
C PRO A 38 -34.55 0.91 11.26
N ASP A 39 -35.11 -0.27 11.53
CA ASP A 39 -35.72 -1.13 10.52
C ASP A 39 -36.91 -0.39 9.87
N LEU A 40 -36.73 0.04 8.62
CA LEU A 40 -37.78 0.65 7.81
C LEU A 40 -38.41 -0.34 6.80
N SER A 41 -37.97 -1.61 6.78
CA SER A 41 -38.39 -2.60 5.78
C SER A 41 -39.16 -3.79 6.35
N GLY A 42 -39.20 -3.96 7.67
CA GLY A 42 -39.91 -5.07 8.33
C GLY A 42 -39.32 -6.45 8.01
N ALA A 43 -38.11 -6.50 7.45
CA ALA A 43 -37.38 -7.72 7.17
C ALA A 43 -36.39 -8.00 8.30
N SER A 44 -36.48 -9.19 8.90
CA SER A 44 -35.57 -9.64 9.95
C SER A 44 -34.11 -9.47 9.53
N PRO A 45 -33.27 -8.75 10.31
CA PRO A 45 -31.86 -8.60 9.99
C PRO A 45 -31.16 -9.95 10.18
N SER A 46 -30.81 -10.62 9.09
CA SER A 46 -30.04 -11.88 9.13
C SER A 46 -28.53 -11.68 9.30
N GLN A 47 -28.08 -10.47 9.61
CA GLN A 47 -26.67 -10.20 9.89
C GLN A 47 -26.49 -9.92 11.39
N THR A 48 -25.91 -10.88 12.10
CA THR A 48 -25.42 -10.68 13.46
C THR A 48 -24.48 -9.46 13.46
N PRO A 49 -24.68 -8.46 14.35
CA PRO A 49 -23.80 -7.30 14.41
C PRO A 49 -22.35 -7.75 14.63
N ALA A 50 -21.43 -7.33 13.75
CA ALA A 50 -20.02 -7.67 13.91
C ALA A 50 -19.51 -7.17 15.26
N ALA A 51 -18.80 -8.01 16.02
CA ALA A 51 -18.22 -7.60 17.29
C ALA A 51 -17.18 -6.48 17.08
N ALA A 52 -17.09 -5.56 18.03
CA ALA A 52 -16.06 -4.52 18.06
C ALA A 52 -14.67 -5.15 17.91
N SER A 53 -13.79 -4.51 17.13
CA SER A 53 -12.40 -4.97 17.06
C SER A 53 -11.59 -4.38 18.23
N LYS A 54 -10.38 -4.92 18.43
CA LYS A 54 -9.43 -4.43 19.44
C LYS A 54 -8.64 -3.18 18.98
N PHE A 55 -8.88 -2.69 17.77
CA PHE A 55 -8.06 -1.63 17.18
C PHE A 55 -8.54 -0.26 17.63
N VAL A 56 -7.58 0.58 18.01
CA VAL A 56 -7.78 1.97 18.41
C VAL A 56 -6.93 2.87 17.52
N GLY A 57 -7.30 4.15 17.43
CA GLY A 57 -6.62 5.13 16.61
C GLY A 57 -7.09 5.10 15.15
N PHE A 58 -7.78 6.15 14.68
CA PHE A 58 -8.24 6.25 13.28
C PHE A 58 -8.11 7.68 12.78
N LEU A 59 -8.06 7.85 11.46
CA LEU A 59 -8.25 9.17 10.88
C LEU A 59 -9.70 9.62 11.09
N GLN A 60 -9.85 10.83 11.61
CA GLN A 60 -11.11 11.44 11.94
C GLN A 60 -11.00 12.96 11.73
N PRO A 61 -12.01 13.62 11.15
CA PRO A 61 -11.97 15.05 10.95
C PRO A 61 -11.83 15.79 12.26
N ARG A 62 -11.08 16.89 12.21
CA ARG A 62 -10.84 17.76 13.35
C ARG A 62 -11.39 19.14 13.04
N LEU A 63 -12.28 19.62 13.89
CA LEU A 63 -12.90 20.94 13.77
C LEU A 63 -11.88 22.03 14.11
N ALA A 64 -12.16 23.27 13.68
CA ALA A 64 -11.28 24.42 13.92
C ALA A 64 -11.03 24.71 15.42
N ASN A 65 -11.96 24.32 16.30
CA ASN A 65 -11.81 24.40 17.75
C ASN A 65 -10.93 23.28 18.34
N GLY A 66 -10.40 22.37 17.52
CA GLY A 66 -9.53 21.26 17.90
C GLY A 66 -10.24 19.97 18.31
N THR A 67 -11.58 19.92 18.37
CA THR A 67 -12.33 18.70 18.71
C THR A 67 -12.53 17.81 17.49
N PHE A 68 -12.53 16.49 17.68
CA PHE A 68 -12.82 15.55 16.60
C PHE A 68 -14.32 15.45 16.32
N LEU A 69 -14.69 15.37 15.04
CA LEU A 69 -16.04 15.07 14.60
C LEU A 69 -16.20 13.56 14.50
N TYR A 70 -17.05 12.98 15.35
CA TYR A 70 -17.23 11.54 15.39
C TYR A 70 -17.96 11.02 14.15
N GLN A 71 -17.35 10.03 13.52
CA GLN A 71 -17.96 9.11 12.56
C GLN A 71 -17.51 7.70 12.94
N SER A 72 -18.42 6.73 12.95
CA SER A 72 -18.05 5.33 13.20
C SER A 72 -17.04 4.86 12.14
N PRO A 73 -15.97 4.14 12.51
CA PRO A 73 -14.98 3.68 11.54
C PRO A 73 -15.52 2.74 10.47
N ARG A 74 -16.71 2.15 10.68
CA ARG A 74 -17.34 1.18 9.79
C ARG A 74 -18.37 1.76 8.85
N VAL A 75 -18.95 2.92 9.17
CA VAL A 75 -19.92 3.61 8.29
C VAL A 75 -19.27 3.79 6.92
N CYS A 76 -20.01 3.47 5.86
CA CYS A 76 -19.51 3.45 4.47
C CYS A 76 -18.55 2.31 4.11
N SER A 77 -18.55 1.22 4.89
CA SER A 77 -17.91 -0.05 4.50
C SER A 77 -18.95 -1.03 3.93
N PRO A 78 -18.53 -2.11 3.24
CA PRO A 78 -19.45 -3.16 2.78
C PRO A 78 -20.22 -3.87 3.90
N THR A 79 -19.69 -3.82 5.14
CA THR A 79 -20.30 -4.42 6.33
C THR A 79 -21.25 -3.47 7.07
N SER A 80 -21.46 -2.26 6.53
CA SER A 80 -22.27 -1.18 7.09
C SER A 80 -23.09 -0.57 5.97
N GLU A 81 -23.51 0.70 6.09
CA GLU A 81 -24.23 1.49 5.09
C GLU A 81 -23.26 1.97 3.99
N PRO A 82 -22.99 1.19 2.91
CA PRO A 82 -21.87 1.49 2.00
C PRO A 82 -22.15 2.71 1.12
N HIS A 83 -23.42 3.09 0.98
CA HIS A 83 -23.89 4.20 0.16
C HIS A 83 -24.15 5.49 0.94
N LEU A 84 -23.74 5.57 2.21
CA LEU A 84 -23.95 6.74 3.06
C LEU A 84 -22.86 7.82 2.88
N CYS A 85 -21.85 7.60 2.02
CA CYS A 85 -20.74 8.54 1.80
C CYS A 85 -20.59 8.94 0.32
N TYR A 86 -21.50 9.77 -0.19
CA TYR A 86 -21.48 10.36 -1.53
C TYR A 86 -21.65 11.90 -1.45
N TYR A 87 -21.74 12.58 -2.60
CA TYR A 87 -21.75 14.04 -2.71
C TYR A 87 -22.80 14.80 -1.87
N ASP A 88 -23.88 14.15 -1.45
CA ASP A 88 -24.98 14.73 -0.67
C ASP A 88 -24.94 14.35 0.83
N THR A 89 -23.85 13.74 1.28
CA THR A 89 -23.86 13.03 2.56
C THR A 89 -23.39 13.88 3.76
N LYS A 90 -23.89 13.47 4.93
CA LYS A 90 -23.58 14.08 6.25
C LYS A 90 -22.30 13.53 6.86
N GLU A 91 -21.72 12.50 6.26
CA GLU A 91 -20.52 11.82 6.74
C GLU A 91 -19.26 12.52 6.25
N SER A 92 -18.14 12.18 6.87
CA SER A 92 -16.89 12.91 6.70
C SER A 92 -15.91 12.26 5.72
N THR A 93 -16.25 11.10 5.20
CA THR A 93 -15.48 10.38 4.19
C THR A 93 -16.25 10.32 2.87
N TYR A 94 -15.54 10.05 1.78
CA TYR A 94 -16.12 9.92 0.45
C TYR A 94 -15.90 8.49 -0.09
N GLU A 95 -16.99 7.82 -0.43
CA GLU A 95 -17.10 6.48 -1.00
C GLU A 95 -16.33 5.36 -0.26
N GLY A 96 -16.12 5.57 1.03
CA GLY A 96 -15.40 4.61 1.84
C GLY A 96 -15.45 4.98 3.30
N SER A 97 -15.18 3.99 4.14
CA SER A 97 -15.17 4.15 5.59
C SER A 97 -13.85 4.71 6.10
N PRO A 98 -13.80 5.24 7.34
CA PRO A 98 -12.53 5.60 7.97
C PRO A 98 -11.54 4.42 8.07
N TRP A 99 -12.01 3.17 8.14
CA TRP A 99 -11.16 1.98 8.02
C TRP A 99 -10.30 1.98 6.75
N LEU A 100 -10.88 2.38 5.62
CA LEU A 100 -10.19 2.45 4.33
C LEU A 100 -9.17 3.60 4.32
N TYR A 101 -9.62 4.80 4.69
CA TYR A 101 -8.78 6.01 4.65
C TYR A 101 -7.63 5.99 5.65
N THR A 102 -7.77 5.30 6.79
CA THR A 102 -6.77 5.30 7.85
C THR A 102 -5.43 4.72 7.42
N PHE A 103 -5.41 3.88 6.38
CA PHE A 103 -4.17 3.33 5.83
C PHE A 103 -3.51 4.23 4.77
N TYR A 104 -4.03 5.43 4.49
CA TYR A 104 -3.58 6.22 3.34
C TYR A 104 -2.58 7.32 3.72
N ALA A 105 -1.35 6.90 4.04
CA ALA A 105 -0.19 7.78 4.19
C ALA A 105 1.02 7.22 3.41
N PRO A 106 0.92 7.04 2.08
CA PRO A 106 1.90 6.30 1.28
C PRO A 106 3.36 6.75 1.47
N HIS A 107 3.56 8.05 1.65
CA HIS A 107 4.88 8.65 1.84
C HIS A 107 5.42 8.52 3.28
N ASP A 108 4.58 8.18 4.26
CA ASP A 108 4.88 8.27 5.70
C ASP A 108 4.36 7.06 6.51
N MET A 109 4.44 5.87 5.90
CA MET A 109 3.88 4.65 6.46
C MET A 109 4.58 4.18 7.74
N ALA A 110 5.84 4.52 7.95
CA ALA A 110 6.55 4.22 9.19
C ALA A 110 5.94 4.97 10.39
N THR A 111 5.68 6.28 10.28
CA THR A 111 5.00 7.04 11.34
C THR A 111 3.58 6.52 11.55
N LEU A 112 2.85 6.16 10.49
CA LEU A 112 1.53 5.54 10.63
C LEU A 112 1.60 4.20 11.38
N ALA A 113 2.60 3.36 11.09
CA ALA A 113 2.83 2.11 11.81
C ALA A 113 3.07 2.38 13.30
N ASP A 114 3.91 3.36 13.65
CA ASP A 114 4.20 3.74 15.04
C ASP A 114 2.94 4.21 15.78
N LEU A 115 2.11 5.06 15.15
CA LEU A 115 0.83 5.49 15.72
C LEU A 115 -0.15 4.33 15.95
N MET A 116 -0.03 3.26 15.17
CA MET A 116 -0.82 2.03 15.33
C MET A 116 -0.25 1.06 16.37
N GLY A 117 0.89 1.36 17.00
CA GLY A 117 1.58 0.47 17.95
C GLY A 117 2.68 -0.38 17.32
N GLY A 118 3.23 0.07 16.20
CA GLY A 118 4.35 -0.55 15.48
C GLY A 118 3.95 -1.49 14.34
N ARG A 119 4.95 -1.98 13.62
CA ARG A 119 4.79 -2.80 12.39
C ARG A 119 3.93 -4.05 12.59
N ALA A 120 4.07 -4.75 13.72
CA ALA A 120 3.28 -5.93 14.03
C ALA A 120 1.78 -5.59 14.23
N ALA A 121 1.48 -4.45 14.85
CA ALA A 121 0.12 -3.98 15.02
C ALA A 121 -0.48 -3.53 13.68
N LEU A 122 0.29 -2.85 12.83
CA LEU A 122 -0.09 -2.54 11.45
C LEU A 122 -0.44 -3.81 10.66
N ALA A 123 0.43 -4.84 10.70
CA ALA A 123 0.18 -6.11 10.01
C ALA A 123 -1.13 -6.77 10.47
N ALA A 124 -1.33 -6.88 11.78
CA ALA A 124 -2.54 -7.47 12.34
C ALA A 124 -3.81 -6.69 11.96
N ARG A 125 -3.70 -5.36 11.89
CA ARG A 125 -4.80 -4.47 11.54
C ARG A 125 -5.18 -4.54 10.06
N LEU A 126 -4.19 -4.61 9.16
CA LEU A 126 -4.41 -4.86 7.74
C LEU A 126 -5.03 -6.23 7.49
N GLU A 127 -4.55 -7.27 8.18
CA GLU A 127 -5.09 -8.61 8.03
C GLU A 127 -6.53 -8.71 8.52
N TYR A 128 -6.89 -7.99 9.59
CA TYR A 128 -8.28 -7.84 10.01
C TYR A 128 -9.13 -7.14 8.93
N TYR A 129 -8.67 -5.99 8.42
CA TYR A 129 -9.38 -5.23 7.38
C TYR A 129 -9.73 -6.09 6.15
N HIS A 130 -8.77 -6.89 5.67
CA HIS A 130 -8.99 -7.77 4.53
C HIS A 130 -9.86 -8.99 4.85
N ALA A 131 -9.74 -9.57 6.06
CA ALA A 131 -10.46 -10.78 6.44
C ALA A 131 -11.88 -10.55 6.95
N SER A 132 -12.22 -9.35 7.42
CA SER A 132 -13.48 -9.07 8.09
C SER A 132 -14.62 -8.63 7.15
N GLY A 133 -14.37 -8.56 5.85
CA GLY A 133 -15.30 -8.03 4.86
C GLY A 133 -15.33 -6.50 4.75
N LEU A 134 -14.48 -5.78 5.50
CA LEU A 134 -14.39 -4.31 5.42
C LEU A 134 -13.77 -3.83 4.10
N ALA A 135 -12.93 -4.66 3.48
CA ALA A 135 -12.24 -4.33 2.24
C ALA A 135 -13.18 -4.43 1.02
N TYR A 136 -13.27 -3.34 0.26
CA TYR A 136 -13.97 -3.28 -1.02
C TYR A 136 -13.00 -2.90 -2.14
N LEU A 137 -12.72 -3.84 -3.04
CA LEU A 137 -11.79 -3.64 -4.16
C LEU A 137 -12.46 -3.04 -5.40
N GLY A 138 -13.75 -2.69 -5.33
CA GLY A 138 -14.43 -1.94 -6.38
C GLY A 138 -14.31 -0.43 -6.25
N ASN A 139 -13.40 0.08 -5.39
CA ASN A 139 -13.07 1.49 -5.28
C ASN A 139 -11.54 1.70 -5.15
N GLU A 140 -11.01 2.80 -5.69
CA GLU A 140 -9.56 2.99 -5.93
C GLU A 140 -8.74 3.06 -4.64
N GLN A 141 -9.30 3.61 -3.57
CA GLN A 141 -8.58 3.84 -2.32
C GLN A 141 -8.12 2.50 -1.70
N ALA A 142 -8.78 1.38 -2.04
CA ALA A 142 -8.46 0.06 -1.52
C ALA A 142 -7.20 -0.57 -2.13
N PHE A 143 -6.78 -0.14 -3.32
CA PHE A 143 -5.71 -0.81 -4.05
C PHE A 143 -4.38 -0.83 -3.31
N LEU A 144 -3.95 0.33 -2.81
CA LEU A 144 -2.68 0.43 -2.08
C LEU A 144 -2.70 -0.40 -0.79
N THR A 145 -3.86 -0.51 -0.12
CA THR A 145 -3.99 -1.23 1.16
C THR A 145 -3.56 -2.70 1.06
N VAL A 146 -3.78 -3.33 -0.10
CA VAL A 146 -3.33 -4.70 -0.41
C VAL A 146 -1.80 -4.85 -0.26
N PHE A 147 -1.05 -3.78 -0.49
CA PHE A 147 0.41 -3.77 -0.48
C PHE A 147 1.01 -3.08 0.76
N GLN A 148 0.20 -2.57 1.69
CA GLN A 148 0.72 -1.90 2.90
C GLN A 148 1.48 -2.86 3.84
N PHE A 149 1.31 -4.18 3.68
CA PHE A 149 2.10 -5.17 4.44
C PHE A 149 3.61 -5.10 4.15
N HIS A 150 4.03 -4.49 3.03
CA HIS A 150 5.43 -4.18 2.78
C HIS A 150 6.02 -3.27 3.87
N HIS A 151 5.27 -2.25 4.29
CA HIS A 151 5.68 -1.38 5.40
C HIS A 151 5.50 -2.04 6.77
N ALA A 152 4.72 -3.13 6.86
CA ALA A 152 4.57 -3.93 8.07
C ALA A 152 5.61 -5.05 8.21
N ALA A 153 6.66 -5.06 7.38
CA ALA A 153 7.68 -6.12 7.33
C ALA A 153 7.12 -7.52 7.04
N ARG A 154 5.99 -7.61 6.31
CA ARG A 154 5.29 -8.85 5.95
C ARG A 154 4.84 -8.86 4.48
N PRO A 155 5.73 -8.62 3.49
CA PRO A 155 5.34 -8.53 2.08
C PRO A 155 4.68 -9.81 1.53
N GLY A 156 4.90 -10.97 2.18
CA GLY A 156 4.19 -12.21 1.85
C GLY A 156 2.67 -12.12 1.99
N LEU A 157 2.18 -11.33 2.95
CA LEU A 157 0.74 -11.11 3.12
C LEU A 157 0.13 -10.28 1.97
N SER A 158 0.90 -9.37 1.37
CA SER A 158 0.46 -8.69 0.14
C SER A 158 0.25 -9.69 -0.99
N ALA A 159 1.18 -10.64 -1.15
CA ALA A 159 1.05 -11.69 -2.16
C ALA A 159 -0.18 -12.59 -1.90
N LYS A 160 -0.44 -12.96 -0.64
CA LYS A 160 -1.64 -13.69 -0.22
C LYS A 160 -2.92 -12.97 -0.62
N TRP A 161 -3.06 -11.70 -0.25
CA TRP A 161 -4.29 -10.93 -0.53
C TRP A 161 -4.46 -10.60 -2.02
N ALA A 162 -3.39 -10.24 -2.71
CA ALA A 162 -3.39 -10.08 -4.17
C ALA A 162 -3.89 -11.35 -4.89
N ARG A 163 -3.44 -12.53 -4.43
CA ARG A 163 -3.86 -13.83 -4.96
C ARG A 163 -5.27 -14.24 -4.59
N ALA A 164 -5.83 -13.69 -3.51
CA ALA A 164 -7.21 -13.87 -3.15
C ALA A 164 -8.13 -12.99 -4.02
N TYR A 165 -7.83 -11.69 -4.14
CA TYR A 165 -8.72 -10.74 -4.80
C TYR A 165 -8.77 -10.91 -6.33
N VAL A 166 -7.61 -10.96 -7.00
CA VAL A 166 -7.59 -10.92 -8.47
C VAL A 166 -8.38 -12.09 -9.08
N PRO A 167 -8.13 -13.37 -8.73
CA PRO A 167 -8.90 -14.48 -9.29
C PRO A 167 -10.38 -14.50 -8.89
N ALA A 168 -10.72 -13.96 -7.71
CA ALA A 168 -12.08 -13.98 -7.20
C ALA A 168 -12.98 -12.89 -7.79
N GLN A 169 -12.41 -11.75 -8.17
CA GLN A 169 -13.16 -10.54 -8.50
C GLN A 169 -12.90 -10.00 -9.91
N PHE A 170 -11.85 -10.47 -10.59
CA PHE A 170 -11.47 -9.99 -11.91
C PHE A 170 -11.50 -11.12 -12.94
N ASN A 171 -12.27 -10.95 -14.02
CA ASN A 171 -12.35 -11.91 -15.11
C ASN A 171 -12.76 -11.24 -16.44
N GLY A 172 -12.74 -11.99 -17.54
CA GLY A 172 -13.04 -11.47 -18.89
C GLY A 172 -14.53 -11.39 -19.25
N THR A 173 -15.45 -11.55 -18.30
CA THR A 173 -16.89 -11.45 -18.58
C THR A 173 -17.39 -10.01 -18.46
N MET A 174 -18.62 -9.75 -18.91
CA MET A 174 -19.22 -8.41 -18.90
C MET A 174 -19.39 -7.82 -17.49
N ALA A 175 -19.53 -8.67 -16.45
CA ALA A 175 -19.57 -8.27 -15.04
C ALA A 175 -18.25 -8.66 -14.32
N GLY A 176 -17.15 -8.68 -15.05
CA GLY A 176 -15.87 -9.24 -14.62
C GLY A 176 -15.00 -8.32 -13.76
N ILE A 177 -15.54 -7.23 -13.22
CA ILE A 177 -14.82 -6.31 -12.32
C ILE A 177 -15.70 -5.96 -11.10
N PRO A 178 -15.11 -5.65 -9.94
CA PRO A 178 -15.86 -5.49 -8.68
C PRO A 178 -16.57 -4.14 -8.50
N GLY A 179 -16.35 -3.18 -9.40
CA GLY A 179 -16.87 -1.81 -9.33
C GLY A 179 -16.77 -1.11 -10.67
N ASN A 180 -16.85 0.22 -10.67
CA ASN A 180 -16.64 1.02 -11.88
C ASN A 180 -15.20 0.83 -12.37
N ASP A 181 -15.00 0.74 -13.70
CA ASP A 181 -13.65 0.49 -14.24
C ASP A 181 -12.71 1.67 -13.97
N ASP A 182 -13.17 2.90 -14.24
CA ASP A 182 -12.46 4.18 -14.10
C ASP A 182 -11.02 4.18 -14.69
N GLY A 183 -10.72 3.22 -15.58
CA GLY A 183 -9.36 2.86 -16.01
C GLY A 183 -8.46 2.29 -14.90
N ALA A 184 -8.95 2.25 -13.67
CA ALA A 184 -8.21 1.94 -12.46
C ALA A 184 -8.30 0.45 -12.09
N MET A 185 -9.46 -0.19 -12.27
CA MET A 185 -9.66 -1.62 -12.00
C MET A 185 -8.78 -2.49 -12.90
N GLY A 186 -8.82 -2.23 -14.21
CA GLY A 186 -7.96 -2.91 -15.17
C GLY A 186 -6.47 -2.68 -14.90
N ALA A 187 -6.08 -1.45 -14.54
CA ALA A 187 -4.69 -1.12 -14.20
C ALA A 187 -4.23 -1.84 -12.93
N PHE A 188 -5.05 -1.87 -11.88
CA PHE A 188 -4.78 -2.61 -10.64
C PHE A 188 -4.54 -4.08 -10.93
N ALA A 189 -5.45 -4.74 -11.65
CA ALA A 189 -5.32 -6.14 -12.02
C ALA A 189 -4.05 -6.39 -12.84
N ALA A 190 -3.74 -5.54 -13.82
CA ALA A 190 -2.53 -5.65 -14.64
C ALA A 190 -1.25 -5.56 -13.80
N PHE A 191 -1.13 -4.53 -12.93
CA PHE A 191 0.02 -4.36 -12.04
C PHE A 191 0.21 -5.57 -11.12
N VAL A 192 -0.87 -5.99 -10.44
CA VAL A 192 -0.85 -7.16 -9.54
C VAL A 192 -0.41 -8.42 -10.30
N MET A 193 -0.97 -8.66 -11.49
CA MET A 193 -0.60 -9.81 -12.32
C MET A 193 0.85 -9.77 -12.80
N MET A 194 1.39 -8.57 -13.03
CA MET A 194 2.80 -8.38 -13.39
C MET A 194 3.76 -8.54 -12.20
N GLY A 195 3.26 -8.60 -10.96
CA GLY A 195 4.06 -8.84 -9.76
C GLY A 195 4.64 -7.57 -9.14
N PHE A 196 4.06 -6.39 -9.40
CA PHE A 196 4.48 -5.16 -8.74
C PHE A 196 3.35 -4.13 -8.68
N PHE A 197 3.38 -3.21 -7.72
CA PHE A 197 2.37 -2.15 -7.59
C PHE A 197 3.01 -0.78 -7.32
N PRO A 198 2.66 0.28 -8.06
CA PRO A 198 3.24 1.60 -7.87
C PRO A 198 2.70 2.31 -6.62
N VAL A 199 3.58 2.99 -5.89
CA VAL A 199 3.17 3.94 -4.85
C VAL A 199 3.12 5.34 -5.46
N ALA A 200 1.91 5.88 -5.61
CA ALA A 200 1.70 7.16 -6.27
C ALA A 200 2.50 8.29 -5.61
N GLY A 201 3.14 9.12 -6.44
CA GLY A 201 3.98 10.23 -5.97
C GLY A 201 5.38 9.85 -5.50
N MET A 202 5.75 8.57 -5.54
CA MET A 202 7.05 8.06 -5.11
C MET A 202 7.73 7.27 -6.24
N ASP A 203 9.06 7.21 -6.18
CA ASP A 203 9.87 6.33 -7.02
C ASP A 203 9.95 4.91 -6.42
N VAL A 204 8.79 4.31 -6.17
CA VAL A 204 8.66 3.05 -5.44
C VAL A 204 7.60 2.16 -6.10
N TYR A 205 8.01 0.93 -6.41
CA TYR A 205 7.13 -0.15 -6.83
C TYR A 205 7.29 -1.32 -5.87
N LEU A 206 6.20 -1.71 -5.21
CA LEU A 206 6.15 -2.78 -4.22
C LEU A 206 6.10 -4.14 -4.94
N LEU A 207 6.99 -5.07 -4.60
CA LEU A 207 7.21 -6.30 -5.36
C LEU A 207 6.46 -7.51 -4.78
N THR A 208 5.71 -8.21 -5.62
CA THR A 208 5.14 -9.53 -5.31
C THR A 208 5.54 -10.55 -6.38
N ALA A 209 5.08 -11.80 -6.26
CA ALA A 209 5.33 -12.79 -7.30
C ALA A 209 4.33 -12.63 -8.47
N PRO A 210 4.79 -12.53 -9.73
CA PRO A 210 3.91 -12.37 -10.89
C PRO A 210 2.99 -13.58 -11.06
N PHE A 211 1.82 -13.33 -11.69
CA PHE A 211 0.84 -14.35 -12.08
C PHE A 211 1.33 -15.20 -13.26
N PHE A 212 2.36 -14.75 -13.95
CA PHE A 212 2.97 -15.43 -15.08
C PHE A 212 4.35 -15.96 -14.72
N ARG A 213 4.84 -16.93 -15.51
CA ARG A 213 6.22 -17.42 -15.38
C ARG A 213 7.23 -16.32 -15.71
N GLU A 214 6.90 -15.45 -16.65
CA GLU A 214 7.74 -14.34 -17.06
C GLU A 214 6.88 -13.18 -17.56
N VAL A 215 7.27 -11.96 -17.18
CA VAL A 215 6.70 -10.70 -17.66
C VAL A 215 7.85 -9.91 -18.30
N ARG A 216 7.65 -9.44 -19.53
CA ARG A 216 8.61 -8.61 -20.24
C ARG A 216 7.97 -7.28 -20.60
N LEU A 217 8.60 -6.20 -20.16
CA LEU A 217 8.19 -4.85 -20.49
C LEU A 217 9.30 -4.19 -21.30
N ARG A 218 8.93 -3.54 -22.39
CA ARG A 218 9.87 -2.72 -23.16
C ARG A 218 10.37 -1.60 -22.25
N ALA A 219 11.68 -1.53 -22.04
CA ALA A 219 12.26 -0.46 -21.24
C ALA A 219 12.26 0.86 -22.02
N ARG A 220 12.36 1.98 -21.31
CA ARG A 220 12.50 3.31 -21.94
C ARG A 220 13.79 3.38 -22.77
N LYS A 221 14.86 2.76 -22.28
CA LYS A 221 16.12 2.62 -22.99
C LYS A 221 15.93 1.74 -24.23
N PRO A 222 16.21 2.25 -25.44
CA PRO A 222 15.99 1.51 -26.67
C PRO A 222 16.69 0.14 -26.69
N GLY A 223 15.98 -0.89 -27.15
CA GLY A 223 16.51 -2.25 -27.27
C GLY A 223 16.71 -3.00 -25.94
N ARG A 224 16.22 -2.46 -24.82
CA ARG A 224 16.28 -3.10 -23.50
C ARG A 224 14.89 -3.52 -23.03
N GLU A 225 14.86 -4.53 -22.16
CA GLU A 225 13.65 -5.03 -21.52
C GLU A 225 13.81 -5.02 -20.00
N ALA A 226 12.73 -4.72 -19.29
CA ALA A 226 12.56 -5.00 -17.88
C ALA A 226 11.82 -6.34 -17.76
N VAL A 227 12.52 -7.36 -17.27
CA VAL A 227 12.05 -8.75 -17.23
C VAL A 227 11.86 -9.18 -15.77
N ILE A 228 10.67 -9.65 -15.42
CA ILE A 228 10.38 -10.26 -14.13
C ILE A 228 10.11 -11.74 -14.38
N ARG A 229 10.99 -12.60 -13.90
CA ARG A 229 10.95 -14.05 -14.11
C ARG A 229 10.72 -14.78 -12.79
N LYS A 230 9.68 -15.59 -12.74
CA LYS A 230 9.36 -16.46 -11.61
C LYS A 230 10.15 -17.77 -11.71
N VAL A 231 10.88 -18.11 -10.65
CA VAL A 231 11.69 -19.34 -10.55
C VAL A 231 11.40 -20.06 -9.23
N ALA A 232 11.72 -21.35 -9.12
CA ALA A 232 11.51 -22.15 -7.91
C ALA A 232 12.78 -22.91 -7.53
N ALA A 233 12.75 -23.68 -6.44
CA ALA A 233 13.83 -24.61 -6.13
C ALA A 233 13.95 -25.70 -7.22
N ARG A 234 15.10 -26.38 -7.26
CA ARG A 234 15.34 -27.44 -8.25
C ARG A 234 14.32 -28.56 -8.07
N GLY A 235 13.65 -28.94 -9.16
CA GLY A 235 12.63 -29.99 -9.17
C GLY A 235 11.22 -29.49 -8.85
N GLU A 236 11.03 -28.20 -8.59
CA GLU A 236 9.71 -27.60 -8.38
C GLU A 236 9.26 -26.79 -9.59
N ASP A 237 7.96 -26.73 -9.82
CA ASP A 237 7.37 -25.81 -10.78
C ASP A 237 7.01 -24.47 -10.10
N PRO A 238 7.59 -23.32 -10.52
CA PRO A 238 7.20 -22.00 -9.98
C PRO A 238 5.74 -21.63 -10.25
N MET A 239 5.06 -22.33 -11.16
CA MET A 239 3.64 -22.12 -11.45
C MET A 239 2.70 -23.05 -10.68
N ALA A 240 3.24 -23.96 -9.86
CA ALA A 240 2.42 -24.84 -9.02
C ALA A 240 1.55 -24.01 -8.05
N GLU A 241 0.37 -24.56 -7.72
CA GLU A 241 -0.56 -23.94 -6.77
C GLU A 241 0.14 -23.55 -5.48
N GLY A 242 -0.17 -22.37 -4.92
CA GLY A 242 0.43 -21.89 -3.67
C GLY A 242 1.86 -21.35 -3.78
N MET A 243 2.54 -21.46 -4.92
CA MET A 243 3.88 -20.87 -5.15
C MET A 243 3.80 -19.34 -5.33
N ILE A 244 3.36 -18.63 -4.31
CA ILE A 244 3.04 -17.20 -4.38
C ILE A 244 3.96 -16.32 -3.53
N TYR A 245 4.69 -16.92 -2.58
CA TYR A 245 5.50 -16.19 -1.63
C TYR A 245 6.94 -16.06 -2.13
N VAL A 246 7.44 -14.83 -2.17
CA VAL A 246 8.83 -14.55 -2.55
C VAL A 246 9.77 -15.10 -1.48
N GLN A 247 10.74 -15.91 -1.91
CA GLN A 247 11.79 -16.50 -1.07
C GLN A 247 13.11 -15.73 -1.20
N SER A 248 13.39 -15.22 -2.40
CA SER A 248 14.55 -14.37 -2.67
C SER A 248 14.41 -13.74 -4.05
N ILE A 249 15.02 -12.56 -4.24
CA ILE A 249 15.13 -11.94 -5.56
C ILE A 249 16.61 -11.76 -5.94
N LYS A 250 16.91 -11.93 -7.22
CA LYS A 250 18.14 -11.40 -7.83
C LYS A 250 17.80 -10.32 -8.84
N LEU A 251 18.44 -9.17 -8.74
CA LEU A 251 18.40 -8.12 -9.75
C LEU A 251 19.71 -8.16 -10.54
N ASN A 252 19.63 -8.48 -11.84
CA ASN A 252 20.79 -8.63 -12.72
C ASN A 252 21.86 -9.56 -12.14
N GLY A 253 21.43 -10.70 -11.59
CA GLY A 253 22.28 -11.71 -10.95
C GLY A 253 22.76 -11.39 -9.53
N ARG A 254 22.57 -10.16 -9.05
CA ARG A 254 22.95 -9.73 -7.70
C ARG A 254 21.79 -9.90 -6.72
N LYS A 255 22.09 -10.30 -5.48
CA LYS A 255 21.08 -10.44 -4.42
C LYS A 255 20.33 -9.12 -4.21
N TRP A 256 19.01 -9.18 -4.20
CA TRP A 256 18.12 -8.06 -3.92
C TRP A 256 17.20 -8.41 -2.76
N THR A 257 17.29 -7.66 -1.67
CA THR A 257 16.57 -7.95 -0.42
C THR A 257 15.39 -7.00 -0.19
N LYS A 258 15.41 -5.82 -0.79
CA LYS A 258 14.34 -4.83 -0.67
C LYS A 258 13.04 -5.34 -1.26
N SER A 259 11.93 -5.16 -0.55
CA SER A 259 10.60 -5.59 -1.01
C SER A 259 9.99 -4.67 -2.08
N TRP A 260 10.82 -3.83 -2.70
CA TRP A 260 10.46 -2.80 -3.65
C TRP A 260 11.61 -2.52 -4.62
N ILE A 261 11.32 -1.81 -5.71
CA ILE A 261 12.27 -1.29 -6.71
C ILE A 261 11.91 0.14 -7.10
N THR A 262 12.82 0.82 -7.79
CA THR A 262 12.61 2.14 -8.38
C THR A 262 12.22 2.03 -9.86
N HIS A 263 11.78 3.15 -10.43
CA HIS A 263 11.45 3.32 -11.84
C HIS A 263 12.62 3.03 -12.77
N ASP A 264 13.86 3.17 -12.30
CA ASP A 264 15.07 2.88 -13.07
C ASP A 264 15.08 1.47 -13.65
N PHE A 265 14.48 0.49 -12.96
CA PHE A 265 14.33 -0.87 -13.50
C PHE A 265 13.56 -0.89 -14.83
N PHE A 266 12.49 -0.09 -14.94
CA PHE A 266 11.69 0.04 -16.16
C PHE A 266 12.31 1.03 -17.16
N ALA A 267 13.08 2.01 -16.68
CA ALA A 267 13.77 2.96 -17.55
C ALA A 267 14.96 2.31 -18.28
N GLU A 268 15.84 1.62 -17.55
CA GLU A 268 17.10 1.05 -18.07
C GLU A 268 16.96 -0.41 -18.53
N GLY A 269 15.90 -1.08 -18.07
CA GLY A 269 15.73 -2.52 -18.21
C GLY A 269 16.58 -3.31 -17.20
N GLY A 270 16.33 -4.61 -17.13
CA GLY A 270 16.99 -5.50 -16.19
C GLY A 270 16.26 -6.83 -16.08
N LEU A 271 16.80 -7.71 -15.24
CA LEU A 271 16.19 -9.00 -14.93
C LEU A 271 16.01 -9.14 -13.42
N LEU A 272 14.76 -9.29 -13.00
CA LEU A 272 14.39 -9.76 -11.67
C LEU A 272 14.09 -11.26 -11.72
N GLU A 273 14.95 -12.07 -11.10
CA GLU A 273 14.66 -13.49 -10.86
C GLU A 273 14.02 -13.64 -9.49
N VAL A 274 12.72 -13.89 -9.48
CA VAL A 274 11.89 -13.99 -8.27
C VAL A 274 11.75 -15.47 -7.92
N LYS A 275 12.53 -15.94 -6.95
CA LYS A 275 12.37 -17.30 -6.41
C LYS A 275 11.14 -17.35 -5.51
N VAL A 276 10.23 -18.27 -5.78
CA VAL A 276 8.98 -18.43 -5.02
C VAL A 276 8.95 -19.72 -4.20
N GLY A 277 8.03 -19.76 -3.23
CA GLY A 277 7.74 -20.88 -2.34
C GLY A 277 6.30 -20.84 -1.84
N ARG A 278 5.91 -21.85 -1.04
CA ARG A 278 4.54 -22.05 -0.53
C ARG A 278 4.24 -21.36 0.79
N GLU A 279 5.26 -20.87 1.47
CA GLU A 279 5.15 -20.22 2.78
C GLU A 279 5.83 -18.86 2.76
N GLU A 280 5.40 -17.97 3.65
CA GLU A 280 6.10 -16.69 3.86
C GLU A 280 7.58 -16.93 4.22
N SER A 281 8.44 -16.00 3.78
CA SER A 281 9.87 -16.07 4.04
C SER A 281 10.37 -14.82 4.77
N ALA A 282 11.65 -14.81 5.14
CA ALA A 282 12.32 -13.66 5.71
C ALA A 282 12.77 -12.62 4.65
N TRP A 283 12.44 -12.79 3.37
CA TRP A 283 12.80 -11.82 2.34
C TRP A 283 11.98 -10.54 2.49
N GLY A 284 12.65 -9.38 2.47
CA GLY A 284 11.97 -8.09 2.52
C GLY A 284 11.39 -7.72 3.89
N THR A 285 11.84 -8.37 4.98
CA THR A 285 11.31 -8.16 6.34
C THR A 285 12.23 -7.38 7.26
N LYS A 286 13.48 -7.14 6.87
CA LYS A 286 14.43 -6.34 7.67
C LYS A 286 14.16 -4.86 7.49
N GLU A 287 14.51 -4.07 8.50
CA GLU A 287 14.30 -2.62 8.51
C GLU A 287 14.88 -1.92 7.26
N GLU A 288 16.09 -2.30 6.84
CA GLU A 288 16.74 -1.76 5.63
C GLU A 288 16.14 -2.21 4.29
N ASP A 289 15.26 -3.23 4.32
CA ASP A 289 14.61 -3.79 3.14
C ASP A 289 13.21 -3.21 2.87
N LEU A 290 12.69 -2.42 3.81
CA LEU A 290 11.34 -1.86 3.74
C LEU A 290 11.29 -0.68 2.77
N PRO A 291 10.11 -0.36 2.22
CA PRO A 291 9.98 0.81 1.37
C PRO A 291 10.21 2.09 2.18
N PRO A 292 10.78 3.14 1.55
CA PRO A 292 11.13 4.37 2.25
C PRO A 292 9.90 5.03 2.85
N SER A 293 10.09 5.77 3.94
CA SER A 293 9.06 6.59 4.57
C SER A 293 9.70 7.89 5.05
N TRP A 294 9.09 9.01 4.71
CA TRP A 294 9.67 10.34 4.88
C TRP A 294 9.72 10.79 6.34
N GLY A 295 8.63 10.66 7.10
CA GLY A 295 8.52 11.24 8.45
C GLY A 295 9.34 10.53 9.52
N PHE A 296 9.81 9.30 9.27
CA PHE A 296 10.55 8.51 10.26
C PHE A 296 12.00 8.97 10.47
N GLU A 297 12.68 9.43 9.40
CA GLU A 297 14.06 9.89 9.51
C GLU A 297 14.18 11.23 10.24
N GLU A 298 13.21 12.14 10.06
CA GLU A 298 13.18 13.44 10.77
C GLU A 298 12.68 13.33 12.22
N PHE A 299 11.80 12.39 12.56
CA PHE A 299 11.28 12.27 13.94
C PHE A 299 12.32 11.70 14.93
N LYS A 300 13.29 10.91 14.45
CA LYS A 300 14.48 10.54 15.27
C LYS A 300 15.56 11.62 15.27
N GLY A 301 15.55 12.54 14.30
CA GLY A 301 16.46 13.68 14.19
C GLY A 301 16.01 14.93 14.95
N GLY A 302 15.01 14.82 15.83
CA GLY A 302 14.44 15.90 16.64
C GLY A 302 15.37 16.49 17.71
N GLU A 303 16.68 16.36 17.59
CA GLU A 303 17.63 17.36 18.07
C GLU A 303 18.28 17.98 16.83
N GLY A 304 17.89 19.22 16.53
CA GLY A 304 18.10 19.85 15.23
C GLY A 304 19.54 19.79 14.72
N GLN A 305 19.71 19.17 13.55
CA GLN A 305 20.82 19.46 12.65
C GLN A 305 20.32 19.34 11.21
N ALA A 306 20.41 20.46 10.48
CA ALA A 306 20.20 20.47 9.04
C ALA A 306 21.24 19.56 8.37
N PRO A 307 20.86 18.71 7.38
CA PRO A 307 21.84 17.87 6.71
C PRO A 307 22.75 18.72 5.83
N ASP A 308 24.05 18.61 6.11
CA ASP A 308 25.15 19.19 5.36
C ASP A 308 25.17 18.77 3.88
N ALA A 309 25.79 19.64 3.09
CA ALA A 309 25.88 19.66 1.64
C ALA A 309 26.62 18.47 0.99
N GLU A 310 26.16 18.15 -0.23
CA GLU A 310 26.80 17.50 -1.39
C GLU A 310 27.86 16.38 -1.23
N PRO A 311 27.76 15.29 -2.02
CA PRO A 311 28.93 14.55 -2.47
C PRO A 311 29.52 15.19 -3.72
N SER A 312 30.76 15.65 -3.61
CA SER A 312 31.62 16.09 -4.71
C SER A 312 31.80 15.00 -5.77
N HIS A 313 31.39 15.26 -7.01
CA HIS A 313 31.88 14.54 -8.18
C HIS A 313 33.08 15.30 -8.76
N SER A 314 34.29 14.76 -8.55
CA SER A 314 35.48 15.18 -9.28
C SER A 314 35.38 14.71 -10.73
N VAL A 315 35.13 15.62 -11.66
CA VAL A 315 35.37 15.41 -13.09
C VAL A 315 36.82 15.79 -13.36
N GLY A 316 37.64 14.80 -13.72
CA GLY A 316 38.98 15.04 -14.24
C GLY A 316 38.90 15.63 -15.63
N GLU A 317 39.40 16.86 -15.80
CA GLU A 317 39.72 17.42 -17.11
C GLU A 317 41.07 16.86 -17.58
N HIS A 318 41.04 16.16 -18.71
CA HIS A 318 42.19 15.95 -19.57
C HIS A 318 41.98 16.78 -20.83
N ILE A 319 42.62 17.95 -20.93
CA ILE A 319 43.04 18.55 -22.21
C ILE A 319 44.31 19.36 -21.93
N GLY A 320 45.42 18.96 -22.58
CA GLY A 320 46.75 19.58 -22.48
C GLY A 320 47.85 18.56 -22.69
#